data_AF-A0A4Q2ZC05-F1
#
_entry.id   AF-A0A4Q2ZC05-F1
#
_cell.length_a   1.000
_cell.length_b   1.000
_cell.length_c   1.000
_cell.angle_alpha   90.00
_cell.angle_beta   90.00
_cell.angle_gamma   90.00
#
_symmetry.space_group_name_H-M   'P 1'
#
loop_
_entity.id
_entity.type
_entity.pdbx_description
1 polymer ?
#
loop_
_entity_poly.entity_id
_entity_poly.type
_entity_poly.pdbx_seq_one_letter_code
_entity_poly.pdbx_strand_id
1 'polypeptide(L)' 'MADSALFAGPALRRLRRRENLTQANMAVRLRISPSYLNLIERNQRPMTARVI' A
#
# COMPACT_ATOMS: atom_id res chain seq x y z
N MET A 1 16.51 16.26 4.66
CA MET A 1 15.16 16.56 4.15
C MET A 1 14.26 15.48 4.70
N ALA A 2 13.28 15.81 5.55
CA ALA A 2 12.38 14.80 6.11
C ALA A 2 11.42 14.36 5.00
N ASP A 3 11.58 13.11 4.52
CA ASP A 3 10.59 12.49 3.63
C ASP A 3 9.24 12.56 4.34
N SER A 4 8.35 13.43 3.84
CA SER A 4 7.04 13.62 4.42
C SER A 4 6.26 12.33 4.29
N ALA A 5 5.77 11.82 5.42
CA ALA A 5 5.06 10.55 5.47
C ALA A 5 3.87 10.55 4.49
N LEU A 6 3.88 9.66 3.50
CA LEU A 6 2.82 9.56 2.50
C LEU A 6 1.71 8.61 2.98
N PHE A 7 0.50 9.12 3.12
CA PHE A 7 -0.69 8.33 3.42
C PHE A 7 -1.59 8.27 2.19
N ALA A 8 -1.61 7.12 1.51
CA ALA A 8 -2.42 6.88 0.32
C ALA A 8 -3.32 5.64 0.43
N GLY A 9 -3.62 5.18 1.65
CA GLY A 9 -4.36 3.94 1.89
C GLY A 9 -5.68 3.80 1.12
N PRO A 10 -6.58 4.81 1.13
CA PRO A 10 -7.81 4.76 0.36
C PRO A 10 -7.59 4.67 -1.16
N ALA A 11 -6.57 5.35 -1.68
CA ALA A 11 -6.23 5.30 -3.11
C ALA A 11 -5.67 3.92 -3.49
N LEU A 12 -4.79 3.37 -2.66
CA LEU A 12 -4.21 2.05 -2.86
C LEU A 12 -5.28 0.95 -2.84
N ARG A 13 -6.21 1.02 -1.88
CA ARG A 13 -7.36 0.10 -1.79
C ARG A 13 -8.27 0.18 -3.01
N ARG A 14 -8.49 1.38 -3.56
CA ARG A 14 -9.27 1.57 -4.80
C ARG A 14 -8.56 0.95 -5.99
N LEU A 15 -7.26 1.19 -6.14
CA LEU A 15 -6.44 0.56 -7.20
C LEU A 15 -6.53 -0.96 -7.11
N ARG A 16 -6.32 -1.53 -5.91
CA ARG A 16 -6.41 -2.98 -5.69
C ARG A 16 -7.72 -3.58 -6.18
N ARG A 17 -8.83 -2.91 -5.83
CA ARG A 17 -10.18 -3.36 -6.19
C ARG A 17 -10.45 -3.24 -7.69
N ARG A 18 -9.97 -2.17 -8.34
CA ARG A 18 -10.08 -2.00 -9.80
C ARG A 18 -9.33 -3.09 -10.55
N GLU A 19 -8.18 -3.50 -10.03
CA GLU A 19 -7.37 -4.61 -10.57
C GLU A 19 -7.92 -6.01 -10.18
N ASN A 20 -9.04 -6.08 -9.45
CA ASN A 20 -9.64 -7.31 -8.92
C ASN A 20 -8.64 -8.19 -8.13
N LEU A 21 -7.75 -7.57 -7.35
CA LEU A 21 -6.72 -8.27 -6.57
C LEU A 21 -7.15 -8.49 -5.11
N THR A 22 -6.79 -9.64 -4.57
CA THR A 22 -6.73 -9.82 -3.11
C THR A 22 -5.58 -9.00 -2.53
N GLN A 23 -5.61 -8.72 -1.22
CA GLN A 23 -4.46 -8.08 -0.56
C GLN A 23 -3.18 -8.92 -0.71
N ALA A 24 -3.29 -10.25 -0.62
CA ALA A 24 -2.15 -11.14 -0.82
C ALA A 24 -1.53 -10.99 -2.23
N ASN A 25 -2.36 -11.01 -3.28
CA ASN A 25 -1.87 -10.90 -4.65
C ASN A 25 -1.24 -9.53 -4.95
N MET A 26 -1.85 -8.45 -4.44
CA MET A 26 -1.26 -7.12 -4.58
C MET A 26 0.04 -6.97 -3.80
N ALA A 27 0.12 -7.54 -2.59
CA ALA A 27 1.32 -7.51 -1.78
C ALA A 27 2.50 -8.23 -2.47
N VAL A 28 2.23 -9.37 -3.13
CA VAL A 28 3.23 -10.05 -3.99
C VAL A 28 3.70 -9.15 -5.12
N ARG A 29 2.80 -8.48 -5.85
CA ARG A 29 3.17 -7.56 -6.94
C ARG A 29 4.01 -6.38 -6.45
N LEU A 30 3.68 -5.86 -5.27
CA LEU A 30 4.41 -4.75 -4.64
C LEU A 30 5.66 -5.20 -3.87
N ARG A 31 5.95 -6.51 -3.81
CA ARG A 31 7.05 -7.11 -3.04
C ARG A 31 7.07 -6.67 -1.57
N ILE A 32 5.89 -6.61 -0.95
CA ILE A 32 5.69 -6.33 0.48
C ILE A 32 4.90 -7.44 1.13
N SER A 33 4.87 -7.48 2.47
CA SER A 33 4.02 -8.44 3.17
C SER A 33 2.53 -8.05 3.08
N PRO A 34 1.61 -9.02 3.01
CA PRO A 34 0.17 -8.75 3.05
C PRO A 34 -0.26 -7.96 4.28
N SER A 35 0.33 -8.24 5.45
CA SER A 35 0.08 -7.51 6.68
C SER A 35 0.51 -6.04 6.56
N TYR A 36 1.63 -5.75 5.90
CA TYR A 36 2.08 -4.39 5.68
C TYR A 36 1.17 -3.63 4.71
N LEU A 37 0.75 -4.28 3.61
CA LEU A 37 -0.26 -3.71 2.71
C LEU A 37 -1.55 -3.37 3.46
N ASN A 38 -2.02 -4.26 4.34
CA ASN A 38 -3.21 -4.01 5.16
C ASN A 38 -3.05 -2.79 6.08
N LEU A 39 -1.88 -2.60 6.70
CA LEU A 39 -1.59 -1.41 7.51
C LEU A 39 -1.61 -0.12 6.67
N ILE A 40 -1.05 -0.17 5.45
CA ILE A 40 -1.07 0.97 4.52
C ILE A 40 -2.50 1.29 4.08
N GLU A 41 -3.29 0.30 3.65
CA GLU A 41 -4.69 0.50 3.20
C GLU A 41 -5.57 1.12 4.28
N ARG A 42 -5.23 0.91 5.55
CA ARG A 42 -5.92 1.45 6.74
C ARG A 42 -5.28 2.75 7.28
N ASN A 43 -4.29 3.31 6.59
CA ASN A 43 -3.49 4.46 7.03
C ASN A 43 -2.86 4.30 8.43
N GLN A 44 -2.62 3.07 8.89
CA GLN A 44 -1.97 2.78 10.17
C GLN A 44 -0.44 2.85 10.06
N ARG A 45 0.10 2.71 8.86
CA ARG A 45 1.51 2.94 8.53
C ARG A 45 1.58 3.86 7.31
N PRO A 46 2.47 4.86 7.33
CA PRO A 46 2.78 5.60 6.10
C PRO A 46 3.48 4.67 5.11
N MET A 47 3.31 4.96 3.83
CA MET A 47 4.06 4.30 2.78
C MET A 47 5.53 4.72 2.89
N THR A 48 6.42 3.76 3.13
CA THR A 48 7.87 3.99 3.16
C THR A 48 8.54 3.70 1.82
N ALA A 49 7.78 3.17 0.86
CA ALA A 49 8.28 2.87 -0.48
C ALA A 49 8.44 4.18 -1.27
N ARG A 50 9.69 4.53 -1.59
CA ARG A 50 9.99 5.53 -2.60
C ARG A 50 9.47 4.99 -3.93
N VAL A 51 8.48 5.67 -4.51
CA VAL A 51 8.07 5.41 -5.90
C VAL A 51 9.24 5.90 -6.76
N ILE A 52 9.94 4.97 -7.41
CA ILE A 52 11.03 5.24 -8.36
C ILE A 52 10.49 5.10 -9.78
#